data_AF-A0A6B1H8F5-F1
#
_entry.id   AF-A0A6B1H8F5-F1
#
_cell.length_a   1.000
_cell.length_b   1.000
_cell.length_c   1.000
_cell.angle_alpha   90.00
_cell.angle_beta   90.00
_cell.angle_gamma   90.00
#
_symmetry.space_group_name_H-M   'P 1'
#
loop_
_entity.id
_entity.type
_entity.pdbx_description
1 polymer ?
#
loop_
_entity_poly.entity_id
_entity_poly.type
_entity_poly.pdbx_seq_one_letter_code
_entity_poly.pdbx_strand_id
1 'polypeptide(L)'
;MNAPRDGRPYAKTSGGGNPRLLEGYRHEFGSLLKAGELELPRNTRDLILHLIAAHHGNARPTIPWAGCELGPPSLLESKAGDAAMRFARLQKRYGPWGLAWLEAIVRAADQSASRAWSNRRKESRSG
;
A
#
# COMPACT_ATOMS: atom_id res chain seq x y z
N MET A 1 -3.54 -11.00 17.94
CA MET A 1 -3.76 -11.60 16.60
C MET A 1 -4.52 -12.90 16.78
N ASN A 2 -5.50 -13.20 15.92
CA ASN A 2 -6.26 -14.47 15.96
C ASN A 2 -5.53 -15.60 15.21
N ALA A 3 -4.24 -15.77 15.50
CA ALA A 3 -3.47 -16.89 15.00
C ALA A 3 -3.73 -18.12 15.89
N PRO A 4 -3.94 -19.32 15.33
CA PRO A 4 -3.84 -20.57 16.08
C PRO A 4 -2.50 -20.62 16.81
N ARG A 5 -2.49 -21.02 18.08
CA ARG A 5 -1.31 -21.01 18.96
C ARG A 5 -0.48 -22.29 18.82
N ASP A 6 -0.30 -22.75 17.58
CA ASP A 6 0.29 -24.07 17.32
C ASP A 6 1.81 -24.01 17.08
N GLY A 7 2.44 -22.88 17.43
CA GLY A 7 3.90 -22.73 17.48
C GLY A 7 4.64 -22.71 16.15
N ARG A 8 3.95 -22.77 15.00
CA ARG A 8 4.58 -22.70 13.67
C ARG A 8 4.48 -21.29 13.07
N PRO A 9 5.49 -20.79 12.34
CA PRO A 9 5.40 -19.52 11.65
C PRO A 9 4.31 -19.56 10.57
N TYR A 10 3.26 -18.74 10.71
CA TYR A 10 2.22 -18.58 9.70
C TYR A 10 2.51 -17.37 8.82
N ALA A 11 2.69 -17.57 7.52
CA ALA A 11 2.90 -16.47 6.56
C ALA A 11 1.65 -15.56 6.38
N LYS A 12 0.45 -16.08 6.67
CA LYS A 12 -0.81 -15.32 6.84
C LYS A 12 -1.71 -16.07 7.82
N THR A 13 -2.34 -15.35 8.76
CA THR A 13 -3.34 -15.91 9.67
C THR A 13 -4.71 -16.01 8.98
N SER A 14 -5.41 -17.13 9.17
CA SER A 14 -6.76 -17.38 8.63
C SER A 14 -7.81 -16.46 9.26
N GLY A 15 -7.58 -16.04 10.50
CA GLY A 15 -8.34 -14.98 11.14
C GLY A 15 -7.83 -13.65 10.63
N GLY A 16 -8.69 -12.90 9.95
CA GLY A 16 -8.38 -11.54 9.46
C GLY A 16 -7.60 -10.76 10.50
N GLY A 17 -6.55 -10.06 10.04
CA GLY A 17 -5.69 -9.26 10.92
C GLY A 17 -6.54 -8.36 11.79
N ASN A 18 -6.15 -8.16 13.06
CA ASN A 18 -6.86 -7.21 13.92
C ASN A 18 -6.38 -5.79 13.54
N PRO A 19 -7.16 -4.98 12.80
CA PRO A 19 -6.71 -3.66 12.38
C PRO A 19 -6.46 -2.72 13.57
N ARG A 20 -7.04 -2.99 14.76
CA ARG A 20 -6.73 -2.23 15.98
C ARG A 20 -5.34 -2.51 16.55
N LEU A 21 -4.75 -3.67 16.25
CA LEU A 21 -3.38 -4.02 16.68
C LEU A 21 -2.29 -3.43 15.77
N LEU A 22 -2.67 -2.79 14.66
CA LEU A 22 -1.73 -2.14 13.76
C LEU A 22 -1.50 -0.67 14.12
N GLU A 23 -2.13 -0.11 15.17
CA GLU A 23 -2.03 1.31 15.55
C GLU A 23 -2.21 2.31 14.39
N GLY A 24 -3.03 1.95 13.39
CA GLY A 24 -3.22 2.78 12.20
C GLY A 24 -2.11 2.66 11.15
N TYR A 25 -1.10 1.81 11.35
CA TYR A 25 -0.10 1.47 10.36
C TYR A 25 -0.76 0.92 9.08
N ARG A 26 -0.37 1.54 7.98
CA ARG A 26 -0.80 1.21 6.62
C ARG A 26 0.38 0.56 5.90
N HIS A 27 0.24 -0.69 5.48
CA HIS A 27 1.30 -1.40 4.74
C HIS A 27 1.65 -0.68 3.43
N GLU A 28 0.76 0.16 2.92
CA GLU A 28 0.95 1.04 1.78
C GLU A 28 2.11 2.03 2.01
N PHE A 29 2.27 2.55 3.23
CA PHE A 29 3.39 3.43 3.56
C PHE A 29 4.72 2.67 3.55
N GLY A 30 4.74 1.45 4.09
CA GLY A 30 5.91 0.58 4.01
C GLY A 30 6.30 0.21 2.58
N SER A 31 5.31 -0.11 1.75
CA SER A 31 5.51 -0.36 0.31
C SER A 31 6.04 0.86 -0.42
N LEU A 32 5.55 2.06 -0.08
CA LEU A 32 6.05 3.32 -0.63
C LEU A 32 7.55 3.53 -0.31
N LEU A 33 7.96 3.30 0.94
CA LEU A 33 9.36 3.46 1.34
C LEU A 33 10.27 2.52 0.53
N LYS A 34 9.93 1.23 0.49
CA LYS A 34 10.68 0.22 -0.27
C LYS A 34 10.71 0.53 -1.78
N ALA A 35 9.57 0.92 -2.36
CA ALA A 35 9.52 1.28 -3.77
C ALA A 35 10.33 2.55 -4.09
N GLY A 36 10.50 3.44 -3.11
CA GLY A 36 11.31 4.64 -3.24
C GLY A 36 12.80 4.37 -3.45
N GLU A 37 13.28 3.21 -3.01
CA GLU A 37 14.67 2.73 -3.15
C GLU A 37 14.93 2.11 -4.54
N LEU A 38 13.87 1.75 -5.27
CA LEU A 38 13.99 1.17 -6.61
C LEU A 38 14.36 2.22 -7.65
N GLU A 39 15.14 1.80 -8.64
CA GLU A 39 15.36 2.59 -9.84
C GLU A 39 14.08 2.57 -10.69
N LEU A 40 13.39 3.71 -10.72
CA LEU A 40 12.14 3.88 -11.46
C LEU A 40 12.33 4.91 -12.58
N PRO A 41 11.69 4.75 -13.76
CA PRO A 41 11.80 5.71 -14.85
C PRO A 41 11.40 7.11 -14.40
N ARG A 42 12.28 8.10 -14.63
CA ARG A 42 12.13 9.47 -14.09
C ARG A 42 10.78 10.12 -14.43
N ASN A 43 10.27 9.86 -15.63
CA ASN A 43 9.02 10.45 -16.15
C ASN A 43 7.75 9.88 -15.50
N THR A 44 7.80 8.66 -14.96
CA THR A 44 6.66 7.95 -14.35
C THR A 44 6.86 7.66 -12.87
N ARG A 45 8.05 7.89 -12.30
CA ARG A 45 8.39 7.63 -10.90
C ARG A 45 7.36 8.18 -9.93
N ASP A 46 6.97 9.45 -10.08
CA ASP A 46 5.95 10.06 -9.21
C ASP A 46 4.59 9.35 -9.35
N LEU A 47 4.17 9.01 -10.57
CA LEU A 47 2.91 8.29 -10.76
C LEU A 47 2.95 6.90 -10.12
N ILE A 48 4.04 6.14 -10.34
CA ILE A 48 4.20 4.78 -9.79
C ILE A 48 4.17 4.81 -8.26
N LEU A 49 4.99 5.66 -7.63
CA LEU A 49 5.05 5.76 -6.17
C LEU A 49 3.71 6.21 -5.57
N HIS A 50 2.98 7.09 -6.27
CA HIS A 50 1.65 7.52 -5.85
C HIS A 50 0.63 6.38 -5.92
N LEU A 51 0.59 5.62 -7.02
CA LEU A 51 -0.33 4.50 -7.17
C LEU A 51 -0.06 3.40 -6.13
N ILE A 52 1.22 3.16 -5.80
CA ILE A 52 1.61 2.27 -4.69
C ILE A 52 1.10 2.81 -3.35
N ALA A 53 1.17 4.10 -3.08
CA ALA A 53 0.70 4.65 -1.81
C ALA A 53 -0.85 4.70 -1.71
N ALA A 54 -1.53 4.92 -2.84
CA ALA A 54 -2.97 5.22 -2.89
C ALA A 54 -3.86 4.01 -3.23
N HIS A 55 -3.31 2.79 -3.38
CA HIS A 55 -4.06 1.64 -3.90
C HIS A 55 -5.27 1.26 -3.03
N HIS A 56 -5.19 1.43 -1.70
CA HIS A 56 -6.34 1.25 -0.79
C HIS A 56 -7.08 2.57 -0.44
N GLY A 57 -6.84 3.66 -1.17
CA GLY A 57 -7.58 4.92 -1.05
C GLY A 57 -6.99 5.98 -0.11
N ASN A 58 -5.82 5.72 0.48
CA ASN A 58 -5.04 6.72 1.24
C ASN A 58 -4.20 7.62 0.30
N ALA A 59 -3.30 8.43 0.87
CA ALA A 59 -2.36 9.31 0.14
C ALA A 59 -3.04 10.43 -0.69
N ARG A 60 -4.16 10.98 -0.17
CA ARG A 60 -4.94 12.06 -0.81
C ARG A 60 -5.30 13.22 0.13
N PRO A 61 -4.36 14.13 0.44
CA PRO A 61 -2.94 14.05 0.15
C PRO A 61 -2.17 13.25 1.21
N THR A 62 -2.78 12.98 2.36
CA THR A 62 -2.07 12.42 3.52
C THR A 62 -2.11 10.90 3.56
N ILE A 63 -1.04 10.31 4.11
CA ILE A 63 -0.91 8.89 4.36
C ILE A 63 -0.48 8.68 5.82
N PRO A 64 -1.18 7.85 6.61
CA PRO A 64 -0.75 7.52 7.96
C PRO A 64 0.57 6.74 7.95
N TRP A 65 1.49 7.14 8.82
CA TRP A 65 2.81 6.50 8.98
C TRP A 65 3.05 5.97 10.39
N ALA A 66 2.16 6.28 11.35
CA ALA A 66 2.24 5.79 12.73
C ALA A 66 2.30 4.26 12.76
N GLY A 67 3.14 3.71 13.64
CA GLY A 67 3.42 2.27 13.73
C GLY A 67 4.36 1.74 12.64
N CYS A 68 4.93 2.58 11.77
CA CYS A 68 5.97 2.16 10.85
C CYS A 68 7.33 2.10 11.54
N GLU A 69 7.96 0.93 11.52
CA GLU A 69 9.28 0.70 12.14
C GLU A 69 10.44 0.77 11.14
N LEU A 70 10.19 1.16 9.89
CA LEU A 70 11.20 1.20 8.82
C LEU A 70 12.15 2.41 8.92
N GLY A 71 12.03 3.26 9.93
CA GLY A 71 12.90 4.40 10.14
C GLY A 71 12.48 5.27 11.33
N PRO A 72 13.30 6.28 11.69
CA PRO A 72 12.98 7.20 12.78
C PRO A 72 11.80 8.13 12.41
N PRO A 73 11.01 8.62 13.37
CA PRO A 73 9.81 9.44 13.11
C PRO A 73 10.02 10.63 12.17
N SER A 74 11.16 11.33 12.28
CA SER A 74 11.48 12.48 11.41
C SER A 74 11.61 12.10 9.93
N LEU A 75 12.18 10.93 9.64
CA LEU A 75 12.25 10.40 8.27
C LEU A 75 10.84 10.05 7.77
N LEU A 76 10.02 9.41 8.61
CA LEU A 76 8.68 8.97 8.22
C LEU A 76 7.77 10.18 7.95
N GLU A 77 7.84 11.20 8.80
CA GLU A 77 7.13 12.47 8.61
C GLU A 77 7.56 13.14 7.30
N SER A 78 8.86 13.22 7.03
CA SER A 78 9.39 13.75 5.77
C SER A 78 8.84 12.98 4.56
N LYS A 79 8.81 11.64 4.63
CA LYS A 79 8.29 10.78 3.54
C LYS A 79 6.78 10.90 3.35
N ALA A 80 6.03 11.13 4.41
CA ALA A 80 4.60 11.44 4.32
C ALA A 80 4.37 12.81 3.67
N GLY A 81 5.22 13.80 3.99
CA GLY A 81 5.25 15.10 3.31
C GLY A 81 5.56 14.97 1.81
N ASP A 82 6.56 14.16 1.45
CA ASP A 82 6.88 13.85 0.04
C ASP A 82 5.68 13.27 -0.71
N ALA A 83 4.90 12.39 -0.06
CA ALA A 83 3.69 11.82 -0.64
C ALA A 83 2.61 12.87 -0.89
N ALA A 84 2.38 13.79 0.07
CA ALA A 84 1.44 14.89 -0.10
C ALA A 84 1.85 15.83 -1.25
N MET A 85 3.13 16.18 -1.33
CA MET A 85 3.66 17.01 -2.42
C MET A 85 3.58 16.30 -3.77
N ARG A 86 3.78 14.98 -3.80
CA ARG A 86 3.61 14.16 -5.00
C ARG A 86 2.16 14.16 -5.48
N PHE A 87 1.19 14.03 -4.58
CA PHE A 87 -0.23 14.16 -4.93
C PHE A 87 -0.52 15.52 -5.57
N ALA A 88 -0.03 16.63 -5.00
CA ALA A 88 -0.22 17.96 -5.57
C ALA A 88 0.37 18.09 -6.99
N ARG A 89 1.58 17.57 -7.24
CA ARG A 89 2.21 17.56 -8.57
C ARG A 89 1.40 16.74 -9.58
N LEU A 90 0.88 15.59 -9.17
CA LEU A 90 0.08 14.72 -10.04
C LEU A 90 -1.31 15.30 -10.32
N GLN A 91 -1.94 15.94 -9.34
CA GLN A 91 -3.17 16.68 -9.54
C GLN A 91 -2.99 17.80 -10.56
N LYS A 92 -1.86 18.52 -10.53
CA LYS A 92 -1.53 19.53 -11.56
C LYS A 92 -1.33 18.91 -12.95
N ARG A 93 -0.76 17.70 -13.03
CA ARG A 93 -0.44 17.03 -14.30
C ARG A 93 -1.64 16.35 -14.96
N TYR A 94 -2.48 15.67 -14.18
CA TYR A 94 -3.56 14.82 -14.68
C TYR A 94 -4.96 15.38 -14.39
N GLY A 95 -5.05 16.43 -13.56
CA GLY A 95 -6.32 16.92 -13.03
C GLY A 95 -6.94 15.96 -12.00
N PRO A 96 -7.95 16.44 -11.25
CA PRO A 96 -8.61 15.65 -10.21
C PRO A 96 -9.25 14.37 -10.76
N TRP A 97 -9.87 14.44 -11.95
CA TRP A 97 -10.55 13.31 -12.57
C TRP A 97 -9.60 12.31 -13.22
N GLY A 98 -8.55 12.81 -13.90
CA GLY A 98 -7.57 11.95 -14.55
C GLY A 98 -6.78 11.12 -13.55
N LEU A 99 -6.35 11.72 -12.43
CA LEU A 99 -5.67 10.99 -11.38
C LEU A 99 -6.60 9.95 -10.71
N ALA A 100 -7.84 10.35 -10.40
CA ALA A 100 -8.86 9.47 -9.85
C ALA A 100 -9.12 8.23 -10.73
N TRP A 101 -9.18 8.41 -12.04
CA TRP A 101 -9.37 7.33 -12.99
C TRP A 101 -8.19 6.35 -13.02
N LEU A 102 -6.95 6.84 -13.02
CA LEU A 102 -5.75 5.98 -12.98
C LEU A 102 -5.70 5.15 -11.69
N GLU A 103 -6.04 5.77 -10.55
CA GLU A 103 -6.09 5.08 -9.27
C GLU A 103 -7.19 4.01 -9.23
N ALA A 104 -8.34 4.28 -9.86
CA ALA A 104 -9.43 3.31 -9.96
C ALA A 104 -9.03 2.08 -10.79
N ILE A 105 -8.33 2.28 -11.91
CA ILE A 105 -7.80 1.18 -12.73
C ILE A 105 -6.87 0.27 -11.91
N VAL A 106 -5.89 0.86 -11.22
CA VAL A 106 -4.94 0.08 -10.41
C VAL A 106 -5.63 -0.65 -9.27
N ARG A 107 -6.61 -0.01 -8.61
CA ARG A 107 -7.38 -0.66 -7.54
C ARG A 107 -8.20 -1.84 -8.05
N ALA A 108 -8.80 -1.72 -9.23
CA ALA A 108 -9.54 -2.82 -9.86
C ALA A 108 -8.61 -3.99 -10.22
N ALA A 109 -7.40 -3.69 -10.72
CA ALA A 109 -6.39 -4.69 -11.03
C ALA A 109 -5.90 -5.43 -9.77
N ASP A 110 -5.59 -4.71 -8.69
CA ASP A 110 -5.16 -5.28 -7.40
C ASP A 110 -6.22 -6.21 -6.79
N GLN A 111 -7.48 -5.79 -6.81
CA GLN A 111 -8.60 -6.62 -6.36
C GLN A 111 -8.74 -7.90 -7.20
N SER A 112 -8.60 -7.79 -8.52
CA SER A 112 -8.71 -8.93 -9.44
C SER A 112 -7.58 -9.94 -9.22
N ALA A 113 -6.34 -9.46 -9.09
CA ALA A 113 -5.17 -10.29 -8.79
C ALA A 113 -5.31 -11.00 -7.43
N SER A 114 -5.79 -10.29 -6.42
CA SER A 114 -6.03 -10.82 -5.08
C SER A 114 -7.10 -11.94 -5.07
N ARG A 115 -8.18 -11.78 -5.85
CA ARG A 115 -9.20 -12.84 -6.01
C ARG A 115 -8.62 -14.07 -6.70
N ALA A 116 -7.88 -13.89 -7.80
CA ALA A 116 -7.27 -15.00 -8.53
C ALA A 116 -6.28 -15.78 -7.66
N TRP A 117 -5.46 -15.09 -6.86
CA TRP A 117 -4.54 -15.73 -5.92
C TRP A 117 -5.28 -16.53 -4.84
N SER A 118 -6.37 -15.97 -4.31
CA SER A 118 -7.19 -16.64 -3.29
C SER A 118 -7.84 -17.92 -3.83
N ASN A 119 -8.30 -17.92 -5.08
CA ASN A 119 -8.89 -19.09 -5.73
C ASN A 119 -7.87 -20.21 -5.94
N ARG A 120 -6.70 -19.89 -6.51
CA ARG A 120 -5.60 -20.87 -6.69
C ARG A 120 -5.19 -21.54 -5.37
N ARG A 121 -5.21 -20.79 -4.27
CA ARG A 121 -4.88 -21.31 -2.95
C ARG A 121 -5.94 -22.23 -2.34
N LYS A 122 -7.22 -22.08 -2.72
CA LYS A 122 -8.29 -23.00 -2.31
C LYS A 122 -8.18 -24.32 -3.07
N GLU A 123 -7.91 -24.24 -4.37
CA GLU A 123 -7.65 -25.42 -5.22
C GLU A 123 -6.46 -26.23 -4.69
N SER A 124 -5.33 -25.57 -4.38
CA SER A 124 -4.13 -26.25 -3.86
C SER A 124 -4.24 -26.83 -2.44
N ARG A 125 -5.33 -26.57 -1.71
CA ARG A 125 -5.58 -27.12 -0.36
C ARG A 125 -6.68 -28.18 -0.36
N SER A 126 -7.35 -28.38 -1.49
CA SER A 126 -8.47 -29.32 -1.67
C SER A 126 -8.06 -30.58 -2.42
N GLY A 127 -6.82 -30.64 -2.93
CA GLY A 127 -6.16 -31.84 -3.45
C GLY A 127 -5.00 -32.23 -2.55
#